data_AF-A0A937IHW1-F1
#
_entry.id   AF-A0A937IHW1-F1
#
_cell.length_a   1.000
_cell.length_b   1.000
_cell.length_c   1.000
_cell.angle_alpha   90.00
_cell.angle_beta   90.00
_cell.angle_gamma   90.00
#
_symmetry.space_group_name_H-M   'P 1'
#
loop_
_entity.id
_entity.type
_entity.pdbx_description
1 polymer ?
#
loop_
_entity_poly.entity_id
_entity_poly.type
_entity_poly.pdbx_seq_one_letter_code
_entity_poly.pdbx_strand_id
1 'polypeptide(L)'
;MSAPDVRPLLRATLEFENTVYTPFSDEAFIQKQKNKAKRRPINYTQSWLNNLVAPTSRDPEWMCLTEALYFEARGEKVVGQFAVAEVILNRVDSSKFPNTICAVVDQGSGRRHACQFSYKCDGVHENIPKNKNYARAGKIAEIMIKDGLRQLVGGATFYHSTSVKPFWSSKFYETTKIGKHKFYTPTKNKSLVFFRPTVRPSTIKVMQRKDITLNNPTDLLSKRPKTRPKILELAKMPIEQIIKPSEFRPPTGISGSYTNLTATSKQILNFERINLIGVNGTTKKRSALVRLLDGEIVKIGIGDSLNGGHVVDISQATLTYLKSGKSIMLKLPKS
;
A
#
# COMPACT_ATOMS: atom_id res chain seq x y z
N MET A 1 -76.15 -42.33 -15.71
CA MET A 1 -75.43 -42.01 -14.45
C MET A 1 -74.59 -40.77 -14.71
N SER A 2 -74.94 -39.68 -14.02
CA SER A 2 -74.42 -38.33 -14.22
C SER A 2 -73.10 -38.15 -13.49
N ALA A 3 -72.13 -37.51 -14.15
CA ALA A 3 -70.82 -37.20 -13.58
C ALA A 3 -70.91 -36.10 -12.52
N PRO A 4 -70.16 -36.17 -11.40
CA PRO A 4 -70.17 -35.14 -10.37
C PRO A 4 -69.34 -33.90 -10.77
N ASP A 5 -69.85 -32.76 -10.32
CA ASP A 5 -69.45 -31.38 -10.56
C ASP A 5 -68.11 -31.00 -9.86
N VAL A 6 -67.19 -30.38 -10.60
CA VAL A 6 -65.82 -30.04 -10.16
C VAL A 6 -65.66 -28.56 -9.75
N ARG A 7 -66.76 -27.85 -9.48
CA ARG A 7 -66.80 -26.39 -9.25
C ARG A 7 -66.45 -25.81 -7.85
N PRO A 8 -65.79 -26.49 -6.88
CA PRO A 8 -65.29 -25.78 -5.68
C PRO A 8 -63.78 -25.47 -5.66
N LEU A 9 -62.96 -26.01 -6.58
CA LEU A 9 -61.48 -25.88 -6.50
C LEU A 9 -60.88 -24.67 -7.23
N LEU A 10 -61.69 -23.69 -7.63
CA LEU A 10 -61.23 -22.46 -8.31
C LEU A 10 -61.44 -21.17 -7.48
N ARG A 11 -61.57 -21.29 -6.15
CA ARG A 11 -61.73 -20.14 -5.24
C ARG A 11 -60.61 -19.97 -4.20
N ALA A 12 -59.56 -20.79 -4.24
CA ALA A 12 -58.40 -20.67 -3.34
C ALA A 12 -57.13 -20.13 -4.05
N THR A 13 -57.28 -19.43 -5.18
CA THR A 13 -56.16 -18.90 -5.97
C THR A 13 -56.24 -17.40 -6.25
N LEU A 14 -57.04 -16.65 -5.48
CA LEU A 14 -57.19 -15.19 -5.63
C LEU A 14 -57.26 -14.45 -4.28
N GLU A 15 -56.36 -14.79 -3.35
CA GLU A 15 -56.04 -13.93 -2.18
C GLU A 15 -54.52 -13.76 -2.00
N PHE A 16 -53.76 -13.84 -3.10
CA PHE A 16 -52.39 -13.32 -3.17
C PHE A 16 -52.40 -11.97 -3.91
N GLU A 17 -53.31 -11.08 -3.52
CA GLU A 17 -53.20 -9.67 -3.89
C GLU A 17 -52.32 -8.95 -2.86
N ASN A 18 -51.24 -8.37 -3.38
CA ASN A 18 -50.68 -7.11 -2.90
C ASN A 18 -49.89 -7.08 -1.58
N THR A 19 -49.03 -8.06 -1.31
CA THR A 19 -47.77 -7.71 -0.63
C THR A 19 -46.82 -7.11 -1.65
N VAL A 20 -46.97 -5.81 -1.89
CA VAL A 20 -45.93 -4.96 -2.46
C VAL A 20 -44.70 -5.15 -1.59
N TYR A 21 -43.74 -5.94 -2.07
CA TYR A 21 -42.42 -6.03 -1.45
C TYR A 21 -41.72 -4.69 -1.68
N THR A 22 -41.97 -3.71 -0.81
CA THR A 22 -41.24 -2.45 -0.82
C THR A 22 -39.79 -2.76 -0.44
N PRO A 23 -38.79 -2.61 -1.33
CA PRO A 23 -37.40 -2.96 -1.01
C PRO A 23 -36.72 -1.96 -0.06
N PHE A 24 -37.50 -1.15 0.66
CA PHE A 24 -37.05 0.09 1.27
C PHE A 24 -37.76 0.43 2.60
N SER A 25 -37.98 -0.57 3.44
CA SER A 25 -38.46 -0.37 4.82
C SER A 25 -37.60 -1.10 5.85
N ASP A 26 -36.33 -1.35 5.55
CA ASP A 26 -35.35 -1.64 6.59
C ASP A 26 -35.11 -0.33 7.36
N GLU A 27 -35.91 -0.10 8.40
CA GLU A 27 -35.69 0.96 9.42
C GLU A 27 -34.21 0.99 9.84
N ALA A 28 -33.56 -0.17 9.96
CA ALA A 28 -32.14 -0.30 10.23
C ALA A 28 -31.23 0.25 9.12
N PHE A 29 -31.58 0.08 7.84
CA PHE A 29 -30.85 0.65 6.71
C PHE A 29 -31.07 2.16 6.60
N ILE A 30 -32.32 2.62 6.74
CA ILE A 30 -32.67 4.05 6.74
C ILE A 30 -31.98 4.74 7.91
N GLN A 31 -31.96 4.13 9.10
CA GLN A 31 -31.27 4.67 10.27
C GLN A 31 -29.75 4.64 10.11
N LYS A 32 -29.20 3.61 9.46
CA LYS A 32 -27.78 3.57 9.08
C LYS A 32 -27.41 4.68 8.08
N GLN A 33 -28.28 4.97 7.11
CA GLN A 33 -28.08 6.07 6.16
C GLN A 33 -28.28 7.44 6.82
N LYS A 34 -29.27 7.61 7.70
CA LYS A 34 -29.49 8.83 8.51
C LYS A 34 -28.31 9.10 9.44
N ASN A 35 -27.77 8.07 10.09
CA ASN A 35 -26.56 8.18 10.92
C ASN A 35 -25.30 8.48 10.07
N LYS A 36 -25.26 8.00 8.82
CA LYS A 36 -24.23 8.36 7.83
C LYS A 36 -24.35 9.81 7.35
N ALA A 37 -25.57 10.35 7.26
CA ALA A 37 -25.84 11.74 6.93
C ALA A 37 -25.59 12.71 8.11
N LYS A 38 -25.63 12.22 9.36
CA LYS A 38 -25.29 12.99 10.58
C LYS A 38 -23.78 13.15 10.82
N ARG A 39 -22.95 12.75 9.84
CA ARG A 39 -21.48 12.84 9.91
C ARG A 39 -21.05 14.30 9.72
N ARG A 40 -20.26 14.81 10.67
CA ARG A 40 -19.68 16.15 10.54
C ARG A 40 -18.78 16.18 9.30
N PRO A 41 -18.88 17.23 8.45
CA PRO A 41 -17.97 17.37 7.32
C PRO A 41 -16.53 17.43 7.85
N ILE A 42 -15.64 16.61 7.28
CA ILE A 42 -14.22 16.64 7.64
C ILE A 42 -13.63 17.94 7.11
N ASN A 43 -13.07 18.74 8.01
CA ASN A 43 -12.38 19.96 7.63
C ASN A 43 -10.87 19.68 7.60
N TYR A 44 -10.25 19.77 6.42
CA TYR A 44 -8.84 19.42 6.26
C TYR A 44 -7.85 20.53 6.65
N THR A 45 -8.23 21.43 7.56
CA THR A 45 -7.34 22.49 8.06
C THR A 45 -6.56 22.05 9.30
N GLN A 46 -5.37 22.61 9.47
CA GLN A 46 -4.56 22.36 10.66
C GLN A 46 -5.24 22.86 11.95
N SER A 47 -5.91 24.02 11.88
CA SER A 47 -6.61 24.62 13.01
C SER A 47 -7.71 23.71 13.54
N TRP A 48 -8.55 23.17 12.65
CA TRP A 48 -9.58 22.22 13.01
C TRP A 48 -9.01 20.98 13.72
N LEU A 49 -7.95 20.39 13.16
CA LEU A 49 -7.32 19.20 13.72
C LEU A 49 -6.64 19.46 15.07
N ASN A 50 -6.13 20.68 15.29
CA ASN A 50 -5.54 21.07 16.56
C ASN A 50 -6.58 21.11 17.69
N ASN A 51 -7.81 21.53 17.39
CA ASN A 51 -8.91 21.64 18.37
C ASN A 51 -9.51 20.30 18.78
N LEU A 52 -9.16 19.20 18.09
CA LEU A 52 -9.61 17.86 18.47
C LEU A 52 -8.80 17.33 19.66
N VAL A 53 -9.45 16.58 20.54
CA VAL A 53 -8.79 15.88 21.65
C VAL A 53 -7.79 14.87 21.09
N ALA A 54 -6.62 14.77 21.71
CA ALA A 54 -5.62 13.77 21.31
C ALA A 54 -6.20 12.35 21.55
N PRO A 55 -6.01 11.42 20.60
CA PRO A 55 -6.48 10.05 20.79
C PRO A 55 -5.74 9.40 21.96
N THR A 56 -6.48 8.72 22.82
CA THR A 56 -5.94 7.86 23.89
C THR A 56 -5.83 6.40 23.45
N SER A 57 -6.28 6.08 22.22
CA SER A 57 -6.27 4.73 21.69
C SER A 57 -4.84 4.18 21.64
N ARG A 58 -4.69 2.95 22.16
CA ARG A 58 -3.48 2.11 22.02
C ARG A 58 -3.77 0.89 21.15
N ASP A 59 -4.80 0.99 20.30
CA ASP A 59 -5.18 -0.07 19.37
C ASP A 59 -4.03 -0.32 18.37
N PRO A 60 -3.62 -1.59 18.13
CA PRO A 60 -2.56 -1.92 17.18
C PRO A 60 -2.80 -1.37 15.77
N GLU A 61 -4.04 -1.40 15.28
CA GLU A 61 -4.41 -0.92 13.95
C GLU A 61 -4.26 0.60 13.87
N TRP A 62 -4.61 1.32 14.96
CA TRP A 62 -4.34 2.75 15.08
C TRP A 62 -2.84 3.05 15.08
N MET A 63 -2.03 2.24 15.76
CA MET A 63 -0.57 2.42 15.79
C MET A 63 0.03 2.24 14.39
N CYS A 64 -0.34 1.17 13.68
CA CYS A 64 0.13 0.90 12.32
C CYS A 64 -0.27 2.01 11.33
N LEU A 65 -1.52 2.51 11.40
CA LEU A 65 -1.95 3.61 10.54
C LEU A 65 -1.20 4.90 10.87
N THR A 66 -1.04 5.21 12.15
CA THR A 66 -0.32 6.42 12.61
C THR A 66 1.13 6.40 12.17
N GLU A 67 1.80 5.26 12.32
CA GLU A 67 3.17 5.03 11.86
C GLU A 67 3.29 5.24 10.35
N ALA A 68 2.43 4.60 9.56
CA ALA A 68 2.45 4.75 8.10
C ALA A 68 2.25 6.21 7.67
N LEU A 69 1.29 6.92 8.28
CA LEU A 69 1.06 8.34 8.00
C LEU A 69 2.24 9.23 8.37
N TYR A 70 2.94 8.91 9.46
CA TYR A 70 4.12 9.64 9.88
C TYR A 70 5.22 9.54 8.82
N PHE A 71 5.55 8.34 8.36
CA PHE A 71 6.65 8.17 7.40
C PHE A 71 6.28 8.63 5.99
N GLU A 72 5.04 8.40 5.56
CA GLU A 72 4.62 8.68 4.19
C GLU A 72 4.17 10.12 3.95
N ALA A 73 3.71 10.81 5.01
CA ALA A 73 2.98 12.07 4.84
C ALA A 73 3.20 13.12 5.95
N ARG A 74 4.14 12.95 6.89
CA ARG A 74 4.40 13.98 7.93
C ARG A 74 4.69 15.39 7.37
N GLY A 75 5.31 15.46 6.20
CA GLY A 75 5.65 16.71 5.51
C GLY A 75 4.53 17.29 4.63
N GLU A 76 3.40 16.58 4.50
CA GLU A 76 2.26 17.02 3.71
C GLU A 76 1.28 17.88 4.53
N LYS A 77 0.44 18.64 3.82
CA LYS A 77 -0.74 19.30 4.41
C LYS A 77 -1.69 18.24 4.97
N VAL A 78 -2.56 18.62 5.92
CA VAL A 78 -3.55 17.72 6.54
C VAL A 78 -4.35 16.94 5.50
N VAL A 79 -4.82 17.60 4.43
CA VAL A 79 -5.54 16.92 3.32
C VAL A 79 -4.72 15.80 2.66
N GLY A 80 -3.40 15.96 2.52
CA GLY A 80 -2.52 14.94 1.95
C GLY A 80 -2.34 13.73 2.88
N GLN A 81 -2.29 13.97 4.20
CA GLN A 81 -2.25 12.90 5.19
C GLN A 81 -3.56 12.09 5.19
N PHE A 82 -4.71 12.75 5.11
CA PHE A 82 -6.01 12.08 4.92
C PHE A 82 -6.06 11.29 3.61
N ALA A 83 -5.49 11.81 2.52
CA ALA A 83 -5.44 11.12 1.24
C ALA A 83 -4.62 9.81 1.29
N VAL A 84 -3.46 9.81 1.96
CA VAL A 84 -2.67 8.58 2.18
C VAL A 84 -3.42 7.59 3.07
N ALA A 85 -4.05 8.06 4.16
CA ALA A 85 -4.88 7.23 5.03
C ALA A 85 -6.03 6.55 4.26
N GLU A 86 -6.67 7.31 3.37
CA GLU A 86 -7.74 6.81 2.52
C GLU A 86 -7.25 5.68 1.60
N VAL A 87 -6.06 5.79 1.00
CA VAL A 87 -5.49 4.72 0.18
C VAL A 87 -5.25 3.45 1.00
N ILE A 88 -4.69 3.57 2.21
CA ILE A 88 -4.46 2.41 3.10
C ILE A 88 -5.79 1.70 3.39
N LEU A 89 -6.83 2.45 3.75
CA LEU A 89 -8.14 1.88 4.03
C LEU A 89 -8.86 1.37 2.77
N ASN A 90 -8.62 1.96 1.59
CA ASN A 90 -9.10 1.42 0.32
C ASN A 90 -8.45 0.07 -0.01
N ARG A 91 -7.18 -0.14 0.40
CA ARG A 91 -6.53 -1.46 0.30
C ARG A 91 -7.20 -2.45 1.24
N VAL A 92 -7.39 -2.10 2.51
CA VAL A 92 -8.07 -2.96 3.49
C VAL A 92 -9.44 -3.45 2.99
N ASP A 93 -10.20 -2.58 2.34
CA ASP A 93 -11.52 -2.93 1.79
C ASP A 93 -11.47 -3.76 0.50
N SER A 94 -10.32 -3.79 -0.19
CA SER A 94 -10.17 -4.44 -1.49
C SER A 94 -9.74 -5.90 -1.33
N SER A 95 -10.38 -6.80 -2.07
CA SER A 95 -10.02 -8.22 -2.09
C SER A 95 -8.62 -8.53 -2.62
N LYS A 96 -7.92 -7.53 -3.19
CA LYS A 96 -6.57 -7.66 -3.72
C LYS A 96 -5.48 -7.42 -2.67
N PHE A 97 -5.84 -6.99 -1.47
CA PHE A 97 -4.90 -6.67 -0.39
C PHE A 97 -5.32 -7.37 0.91
N PRO A 98 -4.45 -7.40 1.93
CA PRO A 98 -4.81 -7.85 3.26
C PRO A 98 -5.98 -7.03 3.85
N ASN A 99 -6.73 -7.65 4.76
CA ASN A 99 -7.97 -7.11 5.33
C ASN A 99 -7.80 -6.44 6.70
N THR A 100 -6.55 -6.16 7.11
CA THR A 100 -6.25 -5.36 8.31
C THR A 100 -5.24 -4.28 7.96
N ILE A 101 -5.28 -3.17 8.69
CA ILE A 101 -4.39 -2.02 8.50
C ILE A 101 -2.95 -2.47 8.71
N CYS A 102 -2.65 -3.16 9.82
CA CYS A 102 -1.29 -3.61 10.07
C CYS A 102 -0.78 -4.54 8.97
N ALA A 103 -1.60 -5.48 8.48
CA ALA A 103 -1.17 -6.37 7.41
C ALA A 103 -0.96 -5.64 6.06
N VAL A 104 -1.72 -4.58 5.77
CA VAL A 104 -1.48 -3.71 4.60
C VAL A 104 -0.19 -2.92 4.77
N VAL A 105 0.06 -2.37 5.97
CA VAL A 105 1.24 -1.57 6.28
C VAL A 105 2.52 -2.42 6.28
N ASP A 106 2.43 -3.65 6.78
CA ASP A 106 3.55 -4.59 6.87
C ASP A 106 3.70 -5.44 5.59
N GLN A 107 2.91 -5.19 4.55
CA GLN A 107 2.97 -5.99 3.32
C GLN A 107 4.37 -5.91 2.68
N GLY A 108 4.98 -7.08 2.45
CA GLY A 108 6.33 -7.19 1.88
C GLY A 108 7.46 -7.05 2.92
N SER A 109 7.15 -6.87 4.20
CA SER A 109 8.13 -6.94 5.29
C SER A 109 8.83 -8.31 5.34
N GLY A 110 10.10 -8.32 5.77
CA GLY A 110 10.94 -9.53 5.80
C GLY A 110 11.74 -9.81 4.52
N ARG A 111 11.54 -9.03 3.44
CA ARG A 111 12.35 -9.10 2.21
C ARG A 111 12.86 -7.71 1.85
N ARG A 112 14.18 -7.49 1.85
CA ARG A 112 14.78 -6.19 1.51
C ARG A 112 14.25 -5.67 0.16
N HIS A 113 13.86 -4.39 0.14
CA HIS A 113 13.29 -3.67 -1.02
C HIS A 113 11.95 -4.20 -1.56
N ALA A 114 11.27 -5.13 -0.88
CA ALA A 114 9.96 -5.63 -1.29
C ALA A 114 8.79 -4.94 -0.55
N CYS A 115 9.08 -4.13 0.47
CA CYS A 115 8.03 -3.52 1.28
C CYS A 115 7.16 -2.55 0.48
N GLN A 116 5.86 -2.63 0.75
CA GLN A 116 4.88 -1.69 0.25
C GLN A 116 5.10 -0.26 0.78
N PHE A 117 5.66 -0.14 1.99
CA PHE A 117 6.09 1.09 2.61
C PHE A 117 7.59 1.01 2.88
N SER A 118 8.40 1.89 2.30
CA SER A 118 9.85 1.70 2.21
C SER A 118 10.54 1.62 3.58
N TYR A 119 10.03 2.35 4.57
CA TYR A 119 10.56 2.38 5.94
C TYR A 119 10.45 1.01 6.65
N LYS A 120 9.51 0.13 6.27
CA LYS A 120 9.41 -1.21 6.89
C LYS A 120 10.55 -2.16 6.53
N CYS A 121 11.30 -1.86 5.47
CA CYS A 121 12.36 -2.73 4.94
C CYS A 121 13.75 -2.09 4.96
N ASP A 122 13.91 -0.89 5.51
CA ASP A 122 15.19 -0.20 5.52
C ASP A 122 16.19 -0.76 6.56
N GLY A 123 15.71 -1.62 7.46
CA GLY A 123 16.51 -2.29 8.47
C GLY A 123 16.88 -1.40 9.66
N VAL A 124 16.24 -0.24 9.78
CA VAL A 124 16.38 0.68 10.91
C VAL A 124 15.25 0.40 11.90
N HIS A 125 15.57 0.33 13.19
CA HIS A 125 14.53 0.25 14.21
C HIS A 125 13.89 1.63 14.37
N GLU A 126 12.62 1.72 14.02
CA GLU A 126 11.90 2.98 13.99
C GLU A 126 11.53 3.46 15.40
N ASN A 127 12.34 4.37 15.96
CA ASN A 127 11.95 5.13 17.14
C ASN A 127 11.28 6.43 16.71
N ILE A 128 9.95 6.43 16.63
CA ILE A 128 9.20 7.62 16.20
C ILE A 128 9.12 8.61 17.36
N PRO A 129 9.70 9.83 17.21
CA PRO A 129 9.58 10.84 18.25
C PRO A 129 8.10 11.22 18.42
N LYS A 130 7.60 11.21 19.66
CA LYS A 130 6.23 11.64 20.03
C LYS A 130 6.07 13.17 19.93
N ASN A 131 6.34 13.71 18.75
CA ASN A 131 6.31 15.13 18.45
C ASN A 131 4.93 15.55 17.85
N LYS A 132 4.80 16.83 17.49
CA LYS A 132 3.56 17.38 16.92
C LYS A 132 3.12 16.67 15.64
N ASN A 133 4.05 16.16 14.83
CA ASN A 133 3.72 15.44 13.60
C ASN A 133 3.15 14.05 13.90
N TYR A 134 3.69 13.35 14.88
CA TYR A 134 3.15 12.06 15.33
C TYR A 134 1.76 12.22 15.94
N ALA A 135 1.58 13.22 16.82
CA ALA A 135 0.27 13.52 17.40
C ALA A 135 -0.77 13.88 16.31
N ARG A 136 -0.36 14.61 15.28
CA ARG A 136 -1.19 14.93 14.11
C ARG A 136 -1.60 13.67 13.36
N ALA A 137 -0.63 12.83 12.98
CA ALA A 137 -0.88 11.57 12.29
C ALA A 137 -1.86 10.68 13.08
N GLY A 138 -1.69 10.61 14.40
CA GLY A 138 -2.55 9.86 15.30
C GLY A 138 -4.00 10.35 15.32
N LYS A 139 -4.22 11.67 15.36
CA LYS A 139 -5.58 12.23 15.27
C LYS A 139 -6.24 11.87 13.94
N ILE A 140 -5.49 11.92 12.84
CA ILE A 140 -6.01 11.57 11.50
C ILE A 140 -6.35 10.08 11.44
N ALA A 141 -5.46 9.22 11.94
CA ALA A 141 -5.69 7.78 12.01
C ALA A 141 -6.97 7.44 12.78
N GLU A 142 -7.16 8.05 13.96
CA GLU A 142 -8.35 7.86 14.79
C GLU A 142 -9.65 8.22 14.04
N ILE A 143 -9.67 9.38 13.37
CA ILE A 143 -10.82 9.83 12.58
C ILE A 143 -11.12 8.87 11.44
N MET A 144 -10.08 8.44 10.73
CA MET A 144 -10.20 7.59 9.55
C MET A 144 -10.66 6.17 9.90
N ILE A 145 -10.19 5.60 11.02
CA ILE A 145 -10.62 4.29 11.50
C ILE A 145 -12.08 4.32 11.97
N LYS A 146 -12.47 5.35 12.74
CA LYS A 146 -13.79 5.37 13.37
C LYS A 146 -14.93 5.58 12.38
N ASP A 147 -14.79 6.50 11.41
CA ASP A 147 -15.77 6.61 10.32
C ASP A 147 -15.41 7.67 9.24
N GLY A 148 -14.12 7.88 8.98
CA GLY A 148 -13.65 8.93 8.08
C GLY A 148 -14.28 8.84 6.69
N LEU A 149 -14.85 9.95 6.21
CA LEU A 149 -15.31 10.06 4.83
C LEU A 149 -14.10 9.91 3.90
N ARG A 150 -14.20 8.94 3.00
CA ARG A 150 -13.15 8.58 2.04
C ARG A 150 -13.59 8.96 0.64
N GLN A 151 -13.34 10.20 0.25
CA GLN A 151 -13.74 10.78 -1.03
C GLN A 151 -12.61 11.57 -1.71
N LEU A 152 -11.41 11.64 -1.10
CA LEU A 152 -10.33 12.51 -1.57
C LEU A 152 -9.64 11.96 -2.81
N VAL A 153 -9.44 10.64 -2.88
CA VAL A 153 -8.52 10.03 -3.86
C VAL A 153 -9.22 9.26 -4.96
N GLY A 154 -10.55 9.36 -5.07
CA GLY A 154 -11.32 8.66 -6.10
C GLY A 154 -11.09 7.15 -6.07
N GLY A 155 -10.94 6.56 -4.88
CA GLY A 155 -10.73 5.12 -4.68
C GLY A 155 -9.38 4.59 -5.13
N ALA A 156 -8.38 5.46 -5.23
CA ALA A 156 -7.02 5.03 -5.44
C ALA A 156 -6.56 4.00 -4.41
N THR A 157 -5.85 2.98 -4.87
CA THR A 157 -5.17 1.97 -4.05
C THR A 157 -3.65 2.07 -4.19
N PHE A 158 -3.16 3.01 -5.01
CA PHE A 158 -1.74 3.27 -5.27
C PHE A 158 -1.48 4.77 -5.24
N TYR A 159 -0.30 5.16 -4.79
CA TYR A 159 0.20 6.52 -4.92
C TYR A 159 1.72 6.51 -5.04
N HIS A 160 2.28 7.62 -5.52
CA HIS A 160 3.71 7.86 -5.44
C HIS A 160 4.01 9.36 -5.30
N SER A 161 5.19 9.66 -4.76
CA SER A 161 5.71 11.04 -4.72
C SER A 161 5.95 11.55 -6.15
N THR A 162 5.69 12.84 -6.39
CA THR A 162 5.94 13.50 -7.68
C THR A 162 7.42 13.46 -8.10
N SER A 163 8.34 13.20 -7.17
CA SER A 163 9.77 13.13 -7.44
C SER A 163 10.24 11.78 -7.99
N VAL A 164 9.36 10.78 -8.04
CA VAL A 164 9.68 9.44 -8.54
C VAL A 164 8.68 8.99 -9.62
N LYS A 165 9.08 8.04 -10.47
CA LYS A 165 8.24 7.49 -11.52
C LYS A 165 8.28 5.94 -11.50
N PRO A 166 7.40 5.28 -10.73
CA PRO A 166 7.37 3.83 -10.69
C PRO A 166 6.81 3.25 -12.00
N PHE A 167 7.28 2.07 -12.40
CA PHE A 167 6.92 1.44 -13.68
C PHE A 167 5.40 1.21 -13.86
N TRP A 168 4.65 1.04 -12.77
CA TRP A 168 3.21 0.80 -12.81
C TRP A 168 2.40 2.07 -13.05
N SER A 169 2.96 3.28 -12.83
CA SER A 169 2.20 4.53 -12.96
C SER A 169 1.79 4.84 -14.39
N SER A 170 2.48 4.27 -15.39
CA SER A 170 2.08 4.36 -16.80
C SER A 170 0.94 3.41 -17.17
N LYS A 171 0.70 2.37 -16.37
CA LYS A 171 -0.33 1.35 -16.62
C LYS A 171 -1.64 1.64 -15.88
N PHE A 172 -1.58 2.40 -14.79
CA PHE A 172 -2.73 2.72 -13.95
C PHE A 172 -3.30 4.10 -14.28
N TYR A 173 -4.56 4.32 -13.94
CA TYR A 173 -5.24 5.59 -14.16
C TYR A 173 -4.99 6.53 -12.99
N GLU A 174 -4.40 7.70 -13.26
CA GLU A 174 -4.26 8.78 -12.29
C GLU A 174 -5.66 9.30 -11.91
N THR A 175 -6.02 9.24 -10.63
CA THR A 175 -7.32 9.72 -10.12
C THR A 175 -7.26 11.18 -9.73
N THR A 176 -6.20 11.58 -9.02
CA THR A 176 -5.98 12.94 -8.53
C THR A 176 -4.52 13.15 -8.12
N LYS A 177 -4.16 14.41 -7.85
CA LYS A 177 -2.91 14.82 -7.24
C LYS A 177 -3.21 15.71 -6.03
N ILE A 178 -2.71 15.31 -4.86
CA ILE A 178 -2.87 16.07 -3.61
C ILE A 178 -1.49 16.25 -2.99
N GLY A 179 -1.07 17.51 -2.83
CA GLY A 179 0.26 17.83 -2.33
C GLY A 179 1.35 17.28 -3.26
N LYS A 180 2.33 16.58 -2.68
CA LYS A 180 3.42 15.94 -3.44
C LYS A 180 3.09 14.51 -3.89
N HIS A 181 1.84 14.06 -3.76
CA HIS A 181 1.44 12.71 -4.11
C HIS A 181 0.48 12.69 -5.30
N LYS A 182 0.73 11.74 -6.22
CA LYS A 182 -0.17 11.38 -7.31
C LYS A 182 -0.83 10.04 -6.98
N PHE A 183 -2.15 9.95 -7.16
CA PHE A 183 -2.98 8.83 -6.75
C PHE A 183 -3.50 8.07 -7.97
N TYR A 184 -3.54 6.73 -7.88
CA TYR A 184 -3.83 5.85 -9.01
C TYR A 184 -4.77 4.69 -8.68
N THR A 185 -5.53 4.28 -9.68
CA THR A 185 -6.35 3.07 -9.67
C THR A 185 -6.06 2.17 -10.88
N PRO A 186 -5.98 0.84 -10.73
CA PRO A 186 -5.79 -0.07 -11.86
C PRO A 186 -7.04 -0.21 -12.74
N THR A 187 -8.21 0.23 -12.29
CA THR A 187 -9.48 0.05 -13.01
C THR A 187 -9.99 1.36 -13.60
N LYS A 188 -10.30 1.35 -14.90
CA LYS A 188 -10.88 2.48 -15.63
C LYS A 188 -12.38 2.62 -15.35
N ASN A 189 -12.79 2.97 -14.13
CA ASN A 189 -14.20 3.29 -13.88
C ASN A 189 -14.31 4.53 -13.00
N LYS A 190 -14.59 5.68 -13.64
CA LYS A 190 -14.80 6.98 -12.99
C LYS A 190 -16.06 7.03 -12.11
N SER A 191 -16.99 6.08 -12.29
CA SER A 191 -18.37 6.18 -11.76
C SER A 191 -18.69 5.22 -10.61
N LEU A 192 -17.98 4.09 -10.48
CA LEU A 192 -18.32 3.03 -9.52
C LEU A 192 -17.65 3.17 -8.14
N VAL A 193 -16.82 4.18 -7.95
CA VAL A 193 -16.05 4.34 -6.70
C VAL A 193 -16.93 4.84 -5.54
N PHE A 194 -18.05 5.50 -5.85
CA PHE A 194 -18.98 6.01 -4.84
C PHE A 194 -19.93 4.93 -4.30
N PHE A 195 -20.17 3.86 -5.07
CA PHE A 195 -20.91 2.68 -4.64
C PHE A 195 -19.94 1.64 -4.08
N ARG A 196 -19.46 1.87 -2.86
CA ARG A 196 -18.65 0.89 -2.13
C ARG A 196 -19.55 -0.28 -1.66
N PRO A 197 -19.35 -1.53 -2.12
CA PRO A 197 -19.95 -2.68 -1.44
C PRO A 197 -19.45 -2.76 0.00
N THR A 198 -20.28 -3.29 0.89
CA THR A 198 -20.04 -3.35 2.34
C THR A 198 -18.71 -4.00 2.69
N VAL A 199 -18.04 -3.46 3.72
CA VAL A 199 -16.82 -3.98 4.35
C VAL A 199 -16.91 -5.49 4.51
N ARG A 200 -15.86 -6.22 4.06
CA ARG A 200 -15.73 -7.65 4.31
C ARG A 200 -15.67 -7.86 5.83
N PRO A 201 -16.59 -8.61 6.45
CA PRO A 201 -16.60 -8.79 7.89
C PRO A 201 -15.30 -9.48 8.35
N SER A 202 -14.72 -8.97 9.45
CA SER A 202 -13.51 -9.52 10.09
C SER A 202 -13.71 -10.92 10.66
N THR A 203 -14.96 -11.31 10.89
CA THR A 203 -15.36 -12.65 11.28
C THR A 203 -16.25 -13.21 10.18
N ILE A 204 -15.80 -14.27 9.50
CA ILE A 204 -16.75 -15.20 8.89
C ILE A 204 -17.54 -15.76 10.08
N LYS A 205 -18.72 -15.19 10.38
CA LYS A 205 -19.71 -15.99 11.10
C LYS A 205 -20.00 -17.14 10.15
N VAL A 206 -19.38 -18.28 10.41
CA VAL A 206 -19.90 -19.55 9.92
C VAL A 206 -21.35 -19.51 10.39
N MET A 207 -22.28 -19.29 9.46
CA MET A 207 -23.67 -19.49 9.79
C MET A 207 -23.71 -20.93 10.28
N GLN A 208 -23.90 -21.12 11.59
CA GLN A 208 -24.24 -22.43 12.11
C GLN A 208 -25.38 -22.89 11.23
N ARG A 209 -25.14 -24.00 10.53
CA ARG A 209 -26.12 -24.63 9.67
C ARG A 209 -27.36 -24.73 10.55
N LYS A 210 -28.40 -23.94 10.27
CA LYS A 210 -29.71 -24.24 10.82
C LYS A 210 -29.95 -25.66 10.34
N ASP A 211 -30.05 -26.60 11.26
CA ASP A 211 -30.47 -27.94 10.94
C ASP A 211 -31.87 -27.79 10.34
N ILE A 212 -31.93 -27.82 9.01
CA ILE A 212 -33.18 -27.91 8.29
C ILE A 212 -33.64 -29.34 8.58
N THR A 213 -34.55 -29.48 9.54
CA THR A 213 -35.33 -30.71 9.69
C THR A 213 -36.20 -30.86 8.45
N LEU A 214 -35.73 -31.65 7.48
CA LEU A 214 -36.52 -32.05 6.33
C LEU A 214 -37.58 -33.04 6.81
N ASN A 215 -38.83 -32.58 6.91
CA ASN A 215 -39.98 -33.41 7.30
C ASN A 215 -40.66 -34.12 6.11
N ASN A 216 -40.02 -34.27 4.94
CA ASN A 216 -40.60 -35.00 3.82
C ASN A 216 -39.57 -35.85 3.03
N PRO A 217 -39.85 -37.14 2.76
CA PRO A 217 -38.90 -38.08 2.16
C PRO A 217 -38.75 -38.01 0.63
N THR A 218 -39.03 -36.87 -0.02
CA THR A 218 -38.98 -36.75 -1.50
C THR A 218 -37.90 -35.84 -2.08
N ASP A 219 -37.06 -35.19 -1.26
CA ASP A 219 -36.02 -34.25 -1.75
C ASP A 219 -34.62 -34.86 -1.99
N LEU A 220 -34.49 -36.19 -2.04
CA LEU A 220 -33.19 -36.87 -2.25
C LEU A 220 -32.84 -37.19 -3.72
N LEU A 221 -33.51 -36.59 -4.70
CA LEU A 221 -33.05 -36.69 -6.10
C LEU A 221 -31.98 -35.65 -6.42
N SER A 222 -30.81 -35.83 -5.80
CA SER A 222 -29.60 -35.12 -6.20
C SER A 222 -29.23 -35.49 -7.64
N LYS A 223 -29.22 -34.51 -8.54
CA LYS A 223 -28.53 -34.63 -9.83
C LYS A 223 -27.03 -34.70 -9.55
N ARG A 224 -26.50 -35.90 -9.31
CA ARG A 224 -25.05 -36.11 -9.18
C ARG A 224 -24.36 -35.62 -10.46
N PRO A 225 -23.30 -34.80 -10.39
CA PRO A 225 -22.48 -34.53 -11.55
C PRO A 225 -21.81 -35.83 -12.01
N LYS A 226 -21.90 -36.14 -13.31
CA LYS A 226 -21.18 -37.27 -13.92
C LYS A 226 -19.68 -37.10 -13.71
N THR A 227 -18.99 -38.16 -13.30
CA THR A 227 -17.54 -38.22 -13.20
C THR A 227 -16.89 -37.92 -14.56
N ARG A 228 -15.86 -37.07 -14.55
CA ARG A 228 -15.10 -36.70 -15.74
C ARG A 228 -14.49 -37.98 -16.37
N PRO A 229 -14.77 -38.30 -17.64
CA PRO A 229 -14.17 -39.45 -18.30
C PRO A 229 -12.66 -39.24 -18.47
N LYS A 230 -11.86 -40.27 -18.12
CA LYS A 230 -10.41 -40.32 -18.37
C LYS A 230 -10.17 -40.85 -19.79
N ILE A 231 -10.44 -40.05 -20.81
CA ILE A 231 -9.95 -40.31 -22.16
C ILE A 231 -9.37 -39.00 -22.70
N LEU A 232 -8.05 -38.90 -22.63
CA LEU A 232 -7.24 -38.34 -23.70
C LEU A 232 -5.84 -38.96 -23.54
N GLU A 233 -5.66 -40.11 -24.20
CA GLU A 233 -4.32 -40.59 -24.57
C GLU A 233 -3.70 -39.52 -25.46
N LEU A 234 -2.91 -38.64 -24.85
CA LEU A 234 -1.98 -37.81 -25.59
C LEU A 234 -0.74 -38.66 -25.87
N ALA A 235 -0.44 -38.81 -27.15
CA ALA A 235 0.71 -39.52 -27.70
C ALA A 235 1.98 -39.34 -26.85
N LYS A 236 2.59 -40.47 -26.48
CA LYS A 236 3.97 -40.53 -26.03
C LYS A 236 4.87 -40.08 -27.19
N MET A 237 5.29 -38.82 -27.16
CA MET A 237 6.50 -38.40 -27.87
C MET A 237 7.69 -38.54 -26.90
N PRO A 238 8.88 -38.96 -27.37
CA PRO A 238 10.05 -39.03 -26.52
C PRO A 238 10.48 -37.61 -26.14
N ILE A 239 10.40 -37.28 -24.85
CA ILE A 239 11.05 -36.11 -24.28
C ILE A 239 12.49 -36.52 -23.98
N GLU A 240 13.33 -36.44 -25.00
CA GLU A 240 14.76 -36.34 -24.82
C GLU A 240 15.22 -35.17 -25.68
N GLN A 241 15.86 -34.20 -25.02
CA GLN A 241 16.34 -32.89 -25.49
C GLN A 241 15.36 -31.73 -25.25
N ILE A 242 15.90 -30.62 -24.69
CA ILE A 242 15.26 -29.35 -24.25
C ILE A 242 14.77 -29.44 -22.78
N ILE A 243 15.51 -29.19 -21.69
CA ILE A 243 16.54 -28.19 -21.35
C ILE A 243 17.36 -28.75 -20.17
N LYS A 244 18.69 -28.88 -20.29
CA LYS A 244 19.57 -29.00 -19.11
C LYS A 244 19.57 -27.65 -18.38
N PRO A 245 19.49 -27.58 -17.04
CA PRO A 245 19.73 -26.34 -16.31
C PRO A 245 21.06 -25.76 -16.74
N SER A 246 21.06 -24.51 -17.20
CA SER A 246 22.30 -23.78 -17.47
C SER A 246 23.09 -23.72 -16.17
N GLU A 247 24.19 -24.47 -16.11
CA GLU A 247 25.22 -24.27 -15.10
C GLU A 247 25.65 -22.81 -15.10
N PHE A 248 25.64 -22.20 -13.91
CA PHE A 248 26.06 -20.84 -13.69
C PHE A 248 27.57 -20.76 -13.98
N ARG A 249 27.97 -20.29 -15.16
CA ARG A 249 29.38 -19.97 -15.41
C ARG A 249 29.69 -18.62 -14.73
N PRO A 250 30.58 -18.57 -13.73
CA PRO A 250 31.06 -17.29 -13.24
C PRO A 250 31.81 -16.56 -14.37
N PRO A 251 31.74 -15.22 -14.42
CA PRO A 251 32.38 -14.44 -15.48
C PRO A 251 33.91 -14.64 -15.45
N THR A 252 34.48 -15.12 -16.56
CA THR A 252 35.93 -15.27 -16.80
C THR A 252 36.61 -13.96 -17.23
N GLY A 253 36.08 -12.81 -16.78
CA GLY A 253 36.71 -11.52 -17.03
C GLY A 253 37.80 -11.24 -16.01
N ILE A 254 39.06 -11.21 -16.45
CA ILE A 254 40.14 -10.63 -15.66
C ILE A 254 39.92 -9.11 -15.64
N SER A 255 39.16 -8.63 -14.66
CA SER A 255 39.17 -7.21 -14.28
C SER A 255 40.01 -7.09 -13.02
N GLY A 256 41.19 -6.47 -13.16
CA GLY A 256 42.13 -6.23 -12.07
C GLY A 256 41.63 -5.20 -11.06
N SER A 257 40.51 -5.46 -10.41
CA SER A 257 40.13 -4.79 -9.18
C SER A 257 39.99 -5.85 -8.09
N TYR A 258 41.08 -6.04 -7.35
CA TYR A 258 41.02 -6.64 -6.03
C TYR A 258 40.04 -5.81 -5.20
N THR A 259 38.81 -6.27 -5.07
CA THR A 259 37.94 -5.85 -3.98
C THR A 259 37.93 -7.01 -3.01
N ASN A 260 38.90 -7.00 -2.09
CA ASN A 260 38.87 -7.87 -0.94
C ASN A 260 37.52 -7.65 -0.23
N LEU A 261 36.77 -8.74 -0.09
CA LEU A 261 35.57 -8.88 0.72
C LEU A 261 35.92 -8.63 2.19
N THR A 262 36.10 -7.37 2.58
CA THR A 262 36.13 -6.95 3.99
C THR A 262 35.96 -5.43 4.05
N ALA A 263 34.73 -4.99 4.23
CA ALA A 263 34.44 -3.67 4.77
C ALA A 263 33.19 -3.75 5.66
N THR A 264 33.15 -4.73 6.56
CA THR A 264 32.26 -4.68 7.72
C THR A 264 32.95 -3.89 8.81
N SER A 265 33.11 -2.59 8.60
CA SER A 265 33.50 -1.68 9.66
C SER A 265 32.25 -0.96 10.16
N LYS A 266 31.71 -1.45 11.28
CA LYS A 266 30.57 -0.80 11.95
C LYS A 266 30.95 0.66 12.28
N GLN A 267 30.07 1.59 11.92
CA GLN A 267 30.06 3.00 12.36
C GLN A 267 31.20 3.92 11.88
N ILE A 268 31.75 3.78 10.67
CA ILE A 268 32.70 4.80 10.16
C ILE A 268 31.99 6.01 9.52
N LEU A 269 30.71 5.89 9.18
CA LEU A 269 29.93 6.96 8.54
C LEU A 269 29.05 7.69 9.56
N ASN A 270 29.19 9.01 9.64
CA ASN A 270 28.33 9.85 10.47
C ASN A 270 27.12 10.30 9.64
N PHE A 271 25.95 9.77 9.95
CA PHE A 271 24.74 9.92 9.13
C PHE A 271 24.05 11.29 9.23
N GLU A 272 24.47 12.16 10.16
CA GLU A 272 23.94 13.52 10.32
C GLU A 272 24.63 14.56 9.42
N ARG A 273 25.68 14.14 8.71
CA ARG A 273 26.43 14.98 7.77
C ARG A 273 26.63 14.31 6.43
N ILE A 274 27.09 15.09 5.46
CA ILE A 274 27.47 14.59 4.14
C ILE A 274 28.75 13.78 4.27
N ASN A 275 28.80 12.59 3.65
CA ASN A 275 29.97 11.72 3.71
C ASN A 275 30.50 11.43 2.31
N LEU A 276 31.83 11.48 2.17
CA LEU A 276 32.49 10.93 0.99
C LEU A 276 32.60 9.41 1.16
N ILE A 277 32.05 8.66 0.20
CA ILE A 277 32.02 7.18 0.21
C ILE A 277 33.15 6.61 -0.62
N GLY A 278 33.47 7.25 -1.75
CA GLY A 278 34.43 6.75 -2.72
C GLY A 278 34.88 7.83 -3.68
N VAL A 279 36.06 7.66 -4.28
CA VAL A 279 36.53 8.47 -5.40
C VAL A 279 36.93 7.53 -6.53
N ASN A 280 36.37 7.76 -7.71
CA ASN A 280 36.58 6.98 -8.93
C ASN A 280 37.06 7.89 -10.07
N GLY A 281 37.84 7.33 -11.00
CA GLY A 281 38.29 8.01 -12.21
C GLY A 281 39.78 8.35 -12.21
N THR A 282 40.25 8.91 -13.33
CA THR A 282 41.66 9.30 -13.52
C THR A 282 41.91 10.70 -12.98
N THR A 283 43.17 11.11 -12.80
CA THR A 283 43.55 12.45 -12.30
C THR A 283 42.90 13.61 -13.08
N LYS A 284 42.60 13.43 -14.37
CA LYS A 284 41.96 14.44 -15.24
C LYS A 284 40.43 14.42 -15.22
N LYS A 285 39.80 13.32 -14.77
CA LYS A 285 38.34 13.14 -14.73
C LYS A 285 37.93 12.38 -13.47
N ARG A 286 38.20 12.97 -12.31
CA ARG A 286 37.80 12.40 -11.03
C ARG A 286 36.33 12.66 -10.75
N SER A 287 35.70 11.68 -10.13
CA SER A 287 34.33 11.73 -9.65
C SER A 287 34.27 11.12 -8.26
N ALA A 288 33.45 11.68 -7.40
CA ALA A 288 33.25 11.22 -6.04
C ALA A 288 31.86 10.62 -5.88
N LEU A 289 31.75 9.60 -5.04
CA LEU A 289 30.49 9.09 -4.53
C LEU A 289 30.27 9.71 -3.16
N VAL A 290 29.18 10.46 -3.03
CA VAL A 290 28.86 11.23 -1.83
C VAL A 290 27.48 10.84 -1.33
N ARG A 291 27.38 10.58 -0.03
CA ARG A 291 26.11 10.39 0.68
C ARG A 291 25.61 11.72 1.21
N LEU A 292 24.43 12.12 0.78
CA LEU A 292 23.73 13.32 1.23
C LEU A 292 23.01 13.11 2.57
N LEU A 293 22.46 14.20 3.13
CA LEU A 293 21.77 14.22 4.43
C LEU A 293 20.47 13.40 4.42
N ASP A 294 19.79 13.36 3.28
CA ASP A 294 18.60 12.53 3.04
C ASP A 294 18.93 11.05 2.79
N GLY A 295 20.22 10.70 2.78
CA GLY A 295 20.71 9.35 2.55
C GLY A 295 20.91 8.99 1.07
N GLU A 296 20.61 9.90 0.13
CA GLU A 296 20.88 9.68 -1.29
C GLU A 296 22.39 9.55 -1.54
N ILE A 297 22.80 8.61 -2.39
CA ILE A 297 24.19 8.47 -2.85
C ILE A 297 24.27 9.00 -4.27
N VAL A 298 24.99 10.11 -4.43
CA VAL A 298 25.17 10.78 -5.71
C VAL A 298 26.61 10.68 -6.19
N LYS A 299 26.79 10.53 -7.50
CA LYS A 299 28.09 10.66 -8.16
C LYS A 299 28.27 12.10 -8.63
N ILE A 300 29.32 12.77 -8.18
CA ILE A 300 29.59 14.18 -8.49
C ILE A 300 31.01 14.38 -8.99
N GLY A 301 31.19 15.29 -9.94
CA GLY A 301 32.48 15.74 -10.48
C GLY A 301 32.87 17.14 -9.98
N ILE A 302 34.04 17.59 -10.42
CA ILE A 302 34.50 18.97 -10.19
C ILE A 302 33.56 19.93 -10.95
N GLY A 303 33.06 20.97 -10.28
CA GLY A 303 32.07 21.92 -10.79
C GLY A 303 30.62 21.59 -10.46
N ASP A 304 30.32 20.36 -10.04
CA ASP A 304 28.95 19.97 -9.69
C ASP A 304 28.48 20.62 -8.39
N SER A 305 27.16 20.77 -8.26
CA SER A 305 26.54 21.34 -7.06
C SER A 305 26.41 20.31 -5.94
N LEU A 306 26.79 20.70 -4.72
CA LEU A 306 26.70 19.86 -3.53
C LEU A 306 26.19 20.69 -2.33
N ASN A 307 25.00 20.39 -1.82
CA ASN A 307 24.39 21.02 -0.63
C ASN A 307 24.35 22.56 -0.67
N GLY A 308 23.99 23.15 -1.81
CA GLY A 308 23.95 24.60 -2.01
C GLY A 308 25.33 25.25 -2.16
N GLY A 309 26.36 24.45 -2.45
CA GLY A 309 27.71 24.88 -2.83
C GLY A 309 28.18 24.17 -4.11
N HIS A 310 29.46 24.33 -4.46
CA HIS A 310 30.04 23.72 -5.67
C HIS A 310 31.36 23.00 -5.37
N VAL A 311 31.56 21.84 -5.99
CA VAL A 311 32.78 21.02 -5.83
C VAL A 311 33.94 21.71 -6.53
N VAL A 312 35.02 21.96 -5.78
CA VAL A 312 36.23 22.65 -6.30
C VAL A 312 37.41 21.70 -6.53
N ASP A 313 37.54 20.64 -5.72
CA ASP A 313 38.59 19.65 -5.89
C ASP A 313 38.14 18.25 -5.48
N ILE A 314 38.64 17.25 -6.20
CA ILE A 314 38.50 15.83 -5.86
C ILE A 314 39.89 15.18 -5.89
N SER A 315 40.39 14.83 -4.72
CA SER A 315 41.66 14.12 -4.51
C SER A 315 41.43 12.62 -4.31
N GLN A 316 42.48 11.83 -4.10
CA GLN A 316 42.35 10.37 -3.94
C GLN A 316 41.48 9.95 -2.74
N ALA A 317 41.52 10.76 -1.67
CA ALA A 317 40.82 10.46 -0.42
C ALA A 317 39.95 11.62 0.09
N THR A 318 39.86 12.73 -0.65
CA THR A 318 39.16 13.93 -0.18
C THR A 318 38.37 14.60 -1.30
N LEU A 319 37.28 15.25 -0.93
CA LEU A 319 36.50 16.13 -1.78
C LEU A 319 36.35 17.46 -1.09
N THR A 320 36.60 18.55 -1.80
CA THR A 320 36.46 19.91 -1.28
C THR A 320 35.38 20.63 -2.06
N TYR A 321 34.46 21.28 -1.36
CA TYR A 321 33.42 22.10 -1.98
C TYR A 321 33.29 23.45 -1.25
N LEU A 322 32.95 24.50 -2.00
CA LEU A 322 32.72 25.84 -1.49
C LEU A 322 31.23 26.05 -1.23
N LYS A 323 30.88 26.48 -0.01
CA LYS A 323 29.51 26.85 0.36
C LYS A 323 29.52 28.18 1.10
N SER A 324 28.83 29.18 0.57
CA SER A 324 28.71 30.52 1.19
C SER A 324 30.08 31.14 1.53
N GLY A 325 31.07 31.00 0.64
CA GLY A 325 32.43 31.52 0.84
C GLY A 325 33.34 30.66 1.74
N LYS A 326 32.83 29.59 2.35
CA LYS A 326 33.60 28.68 3.21
C LYS A 326 33.95 27.38 2.48
N SER A 327 35.22 26.99 2.56
CA SER A 327 35.69 25.69 2.04
C SER A 327 35.37 24.57 3.03
N ILE A 328 34.68 23.54 2.54
CA ILE A 328 34.29 22.36 3.32
C ILE A 328 34.95 21.14 2.67
N MET A 329 35.76 20.44 3.44
CA MET A 329 36.46 19.24 3.00
C MET A 329 35.83 17.99 3.61
N LEU A 330 35.42 17.07 2.74
CA LEU A 330 34.98 15.73 3.07
C LEU A 330 36.15 14.77 2.89
N LYS A 331 36.36 13.88 3.85
CA LYS A 331 37.40 12.85 3.80
C LYS A 331 36.76 11.49 3.71
N LEU A 332 37.38 10.59 2.95
CA LEU A 332 37.03 9.18 2.94
C LEU A 332 37.21 8.62 4.36
N PRO A 333 36.32 7.71 4.78
CA PRO A 333 36.43 7.06 6.07
C PRO A 333 37.69 6.17 6.03
N LYS A 334 38.54 6.25 7.07
CA LYS A 334 39.70 5.36 7.16
C LYS A 334 39.18 3.95 7.40
N SER A 335 39.59 2.99 6.58
CA SER A 335 39.27 1.56 6.73
C SER A 335 39.87 0.97 7.99
#